data_AF-A0A2K3D5I8-F1
#
_entry.id   AF-A0A2K3D5I8-F1
#
_cell.length_a   1.000
_cell.length_b   1.000
_cell.length_c   1.000
_cell.angle_alpha   90.00
_cell.angle_beta   90.00
_cell.angle_gamma   90.00
#
_symmetry.space_group_name_H-M   'P 1'
#
loop_
_entity.id
_entity.type
_entity.pdbx_description
1 polymer ?
#
loop_
_entity_poly.entity_id
_entity_poly.type
_entity_poly.pdbx_seq_one_letter_code
_entity_poly.pdbx_strand_id
1 'polypeptide(L)'
;MLRSLRVPGARLLAASSLRREVHVGAEASVTRAFSAEEVKHFVLLTGDANPIHASDVAAKTAGFSAPVLPGILVASLFPAIIGSQFPGTVYVSQTLRFRSPALFSTP
;
A
#
# COMPACT_ATOMS: atom_id res chain seq x y z
N MET A 1 39.13 -6.26 14.89
CA MET A 1 38.44 -7.40 15.53
C MET A 1 37.07 -6.94 16.00
N LEU A 2 36.00 -7.18 15.24
CA LEU A 2 34.62 -6.92 15.69
C LEU A 2 33.98 -8.27 16.04
N ARG A 3 33.69 -8.46 17.33
CA ARG A 3 33.08 -9.69 17.87
C ARG A 3 31.60 -9.73 17.49
N SER A 4 31.19 -10.76 16.74
CA SER A 4 29.79 -11.04 16.48
C SER A 4 29.09 -11.52 17.76
N LEU A 5 28.04 -10.83 18.19
CA LEU A 5 27.12 -11.33 19.20
C LEU A 5 26.23 -12.41 18.55
N ARG A 6 26.32 -13.67 18.98
CA ARG A 6 25.35 -14.70 18.61
C ARG A 6 24.23 -14.71 19.65
N VAL A 7 23.01 -14.40 19.20
CA VAL A 7 21.80 -14.63 19.99
C VAL A 7 21.40 -16.10 19.80
N PRO A 8 21.31 -16.91 20.88
CA PRO A 8 20.87 -18.31 20.76
C PRO A 8 19.35 -18.35 20.62
N GLY A 9 18.85 -19.03 19.58
CA GLY A 9 17.42 -19.37 19.46
C GLY A 9 16.70 -18.89 18.20
N ALA A 10 17.31 -18.01 17.39
CA ALA A 10 16.78 -17.73 16.06
C ALA A 10 17.17 -18.87 15.11
N ARG A 11 16.26 -19.81 14.87
CA ARG A 11 16.33 -20.66 13.67
C ARG A 11 16.36 -19.71 12.48
N LEU A 12 17.52 -19.53 11.88
CA LEU A 12 17.65 -18.94 10.55
C LEU A 12 16.93 -19.91 9.61
N LEU A 13 15.63 -19.70 9.39
CA LEU A 13 14.92 -20.35 8.30
C LEU A 13 15.75 -20.06 7.06
N ALA A 14 16.25 -21.11 6.41
CA ALA A 14 17.06 -20.97 5.22
C ALA A 14 16.30 -20.04 4.24
N ALA A 15 16.96 -18.95 3.83
CA ALA A 15 16.39 -17.93 2.96
C ALA A 15 15.97 -18.45 1.56
N SER A 16 16.11 -19.76 1.31
CA SER A 16 15.80 -20.41 0.04
C SER A 16 14.38 -20.95 -0.07
N SER A 17 13.61 -21.07 1.02
CA SER A 17 12.30 -21.76 1.01
C SER A 17 11.08 -20.85 0.81
N LEU A 18 11.24 -19.53 0.64
CA LEU A 18 10.13 -18.56 0.64
C LEU A 18 9.99 -17.74 -0.66
N ARG A 19 10.78 -18.03 -1.70
CA ARG A 19 10.62 -17.33 -2.97
C ARG A 19 9.48 -17.99 -3.74
N ARG A 20 8.31 -17.33 -3.81
CA ARG A 20 7.33 -17.70 -4.83
C ARG A 20 7.99 -17.53 -6.19
N GLU A 21 7.94 -18.57 -7.01
CA GLU A 21 8.45 -18.51 -8.38
C GLU A 21 7.61 -17.52 -9.18
N VAL A 22 8.26 -16.45 -9.64
CA VAL A 22 7.68 -15.55 -10.64
C VAL A 22 7.69 -16.28 -11.97
N HIS A 23 6.52 -16.48 -12.53
CA HIS A 23 6.35 -16.99 -13.89
C HIS A 23 5.38 -16.08 -14.64
N VAL A 24 5.48 -16.10 -15.98
CA VAL A 24 4.58 -15.34 -16.83
C VAL A 24 3.14 -15.80 -16.57
N GLY A 25 2.25 -14.85 -16.33
CA GLY A 25 0.85 -15.11 -15.98
C GLY A 25 0.58 -15.27 -14.48
N ALA A 26 1.59 -15.19 -13.61
CA ALA A 26 1.37 -15.17 -12.17
C ALA A 26 0.58 -13.91 -11.75
N GLU A 27 -0.44 -14.12 -10.92
CA GLU A 27 -1.28 -13.06 -10.37
C GLU A 27 -1.14 -12.98 -8.84
N ALA A 28 -1.25 -11.77 -8.31
CA ALA A 28 -1.34 -11.53 -6.88
C ALA A 28 -2.30 -10.36 -6.62
N SER A 29 -3.12 -10.49 -5.58
CA SER A 29 -4.14 -9.50 -5.23
C SER A 29 -4.18 -9.26 -3.73
N VAL A 30 -4.61 -8.06 -3.35
CA VAL A 30 -4.97 -7.72 -1.97
C VAL A 30 -6.29 -6.95 -2.00
N THR A 31 -7.19 -7.29 -1.09
CA THR A 31 -8.43 -6.53 -0.85
C THR A 31 -8.27 -5.82 0.48
N ARG A 32 -8.49 -4.50 0.48
CA ARG A 32 -8.37 -3.68 1.68
C ARG A 32 -9.40 -2.57 1.69
N ALA A 33 -10.03 -2.37 2.84
CA ALA A 33 -10.77 -1.16 3.15
C ALA A 33 -9.87 -0.22 3.98
N PHE A 34 -9.87 1.07 3.64
CA PHE A 34 -9.12 2.08 4.40
C PHE A 34 -10.06 2.78 5.38
N SER A 35 -9.64 2.91 6.63
CA SER A 35 -10.38 3.68 7.63
C SER A 35 -10.16 5.18 7.43
N ALA A 36 -11.08 5.99 7.98
CA ALA A 36 -10.93 7.45 7.97
C ALA A 36 -9.64 7.91 8.69
N GLU A 37 -9.23 7.19 9.73
CA GLU A 37 -8.00 7.46 10.47
C GLU A 37 -6.76 7.16 9.64
N GLU A 38 -6.73 6.05 8.89
CA GLU A 38 -5.61 5.71 7.99
C GLU A 38 -5.46 6.75 6.87
N VAL A 39 -6.58 7.19 6.29
CA VAL A 39 -6.57 8.25 5.27
C VAL A 39 -6.08 9.56 5.87
N LYS A 40 -6.53 9.93 7.08
CA LYS A 40 -6.04 11.10 7.79
C LYS A 40 -4.53 11.03 8.04
N HIS A 41 -4.02 9.90 8.50
CA HIS A 41 -2.58 9.72 8.70
C HIS A 41 -1.81 9.81 7.39
N PHE A 42 -2.34 9.25 6.30
CA PHE A 42 -1.71 9.37 4.99
C PHE A 42 -1.67 10.83 4.49
N VAL A 43 -2.76 11.57 4.64
CA VAL A 43 -2.83 13.01 4.33
C VAL A 43 -1.80 13.80 5.14
N LEU A 44 -1.68 13.52 6.44
CA LEU A 44 -0.68 14.17 7.31
C LEU A 44 0.75 13.83 6.88
N LEU A 45 1.01 12.57 6.53
CA LEU A 45 2.33 12.09 6.10
C LEU A 45 2.76 12.71 4.75
N THR A 46 1.83 12.83 3.82
CA THR A 46 2.11 13.28 2.45
C THR A 46 1.98 14.79 2.27
N GLY A 47 1.22 15.47 3.14
CA GLY A 47 0.87 16.87 2.99
C GLY A 47 -0.25 17.13 1.97
N ASP A 48 -0.88 16.08 1.41
CA ASP A 48 -2.01 16.22 0.48
C ASP A 48 -3.29 16.66 1.22
N ALA A 49 -3.37 17.95 1.52
CA ALA A 49 -4.46 18.55 2.28
C ALA A 49 -5.71 18.84 1.43
N ASN A 50 -5.88 18.20 0.27
CA ASN A 50 -7.07 18.39 -0.55
C ASN A 50 -8.33 17.94 0.22
N PRO A 51 -9.31 18.82 0.47
CA PRO A 51 -10.44 18.51 1.34
C PRO A 51 -11.36 17.41 0.79
N ILE A 52 -11.28 17.06 -0.50
CA ILE A 52 -12.04 15.94 -1.08
C ILE A 52 -11.72 14.59 -0.41
N HIS A 53 -10.59 14.48 0.28
CA HIS A 53 -10.16 13.25 0.94
C HIS A 53 -10.82 13.01 2.31
N ALA A 54 -11.39 14.05 2.93
CA ALA A 54 -11.90 13.96 4.30
C ALA A 54 -13.24 14.67 4.55
N SER A 55 -13.65 15.61 3.69
CA SER A 55 -14.88 16.38 3.84
C SER A 55 -15.94 15.90 2.86
N ASP A 56 -17.03 15.38 3.42
CA ASP A 56 -18.25 15.02 2.68
C ASP A 56 -18.76 16.19 1.84
N VAL A 57 -18.75 17.41 2.41
CA VAL A 57 -19.21 18.62 1.74
C VAL A 57 -18.31 18.99 0.57
N ALA A 58 -16.99 18.97 0.77
CA ALA A 58 -16.04 19.30 -0.29
C ALA A 58 -16.08 18.27 -1.43
N ALA A 59 -16.17 16.97 -1.10
CA ALA A 59 -16.29 15.90 -2.07
C ALA A 59 -17.57 16.01 -2.90
N LYS A 60 -18.72 16.25 -2.26
CA LYS A 60 -20.01 16.48 -2.95
C LYS A 60 -20.00 17.74 -3.82
N THR A 61 -19.39 18.82 -3.33
CA THR A 61 -19.22 20.05 -4.11
C THR A 61 -18.35 19.82 -5.35
N ALA A 62 -17.36 18.93 -5.26
CA ALA A 62 -16.52 18.52 -6.38
C ALA A 62 -17.17 17.46 -7.30
N GLY A 63 -18.41 17.04 -7.02
CA GLY A 63 -19.16 16.09 -7.85
C GLY A 63 -18.98 14.61 -7.49
N PHE A 64 -18.36 14.30 -6.36
CA PHE A 64 -18.23 12.93 -5.85
C PHE A 64 -19.37 12.58 -4.88
N SER A 65 -19.80 11.32 -4.86
CA SER A 65 -20.87 10.87 -3.96
C SER A 65 -20.42 10.71 -2.50
N ALA A 66 -19.11 10.61 -2.26
CA ALA A 66 -18.47 10.45 -0.97
C ALA A 66 -17.02 10.96 -1.04
N PRO A 67 -16.32 11.15 0.09
CA PRO A 67 -14.90 11.46 0.09
C PRO A 67 -14.09 10.46 -0.75
N VAL A 68 -13.12 10.98 -1.49
CA VAL A 68 -12.29 10.21 -2.43
C VAL A 68 -11.02 9.79 -1.70
N LEU A 69 -10.64 8.51 -1.76
CA LEU A 69 -9.33 8.07 -1.26
C LEU A 69 -8.20 8.69 -2.10
N PRO A 70 -7.09 9.13 -1.49
CA PRO A 70 -5.91 9.56 -2.24
C PRO A 70 -5.46 8.44 -3.20
N GLY A 71 -5.31 8.76 -4.49
CA GLY A 71 -4.96 7.72 -5.49
C GLY A 71 -3.65 7.00 -5.16
N ILE A 72 -2.67 7.72 -4.64
CA ILE A 72 -1.38 7.15 -4.21
C ILE A 72 -1.52 6.28 -2.96
N LEU A 73 -2.49 6.53 -2.07
CA LEU A 73 -2.77 5.63 -0.95
C LEU A 73 -3.19 4.25 -1.48
N VAL A 74 -4.04 4.20 -2.51
CA VAL A 74 -4.42 2.94 -3.15
C VAL A 74 -3.21 2.29 -3.84
N ALA A 75 -2.41 3.08 -4.57
CA ALA A 75 -1.21 2.58 -5.24
C ALA A 75 -0.11 2.09 -4.26
N SER A 76 -0.12 2.56 -3.01
CA SER A 76 0.81 2.11 -1.95
C SER A 76 0.65 0.63 -1.59
N LEU A 77 -0.42 -0.03 -2.05
CA LEU A 77 -0.61 -1.47 -1.93
C LEU A 77 0.30 -2.27 -2.87
N PHE A 78 0.77 -1.72 -3.99
CA PHE A 78 1.65 -2.46 -4.91
C PHE A 78 2.99 -2.83 -4.25
N PRO A 79 3.72 -1.92 -3.57
CA PRO A 79 4.92 -2.30 -2.84
C PRO A 79 4.66 -3.35 -1.75
N ALA A 80 3.52 -3.30 -1.08
CA ALA A 80 3.15 -4.29 -0.06
C ALA A 80 2.91 -5.68 -0.67
N ILE A 81 2.23 -5.76 -1.82
CA ILE A 81 2.07 -7.00 -2.57
C ILE A 81 3.44 -7.51 -3.02
N ILE A 82 4.24 -6.69 -3.71
CA ILE A 82 5.54 -7.12 -4.25
C ILE A 82 6.48 -7.57 -3.14
N GLY A 83 6.62 -6.78 -2.07
CA GLY A 83 7.52 -7.10 -0.96
C GLY A 83 7.12 -8.34 -0.15
N SER A 84 5.80 -8.61 -0.03
CA SER A 84 5.32 -9.82 0.64
C SER A 84 5.46 -11.08 -0.20
N GLN A 85 5.29 -10.97 -1.52
CA GLN A 85 5.36 -12.10 -2.46
C GLN A 85 6.79 -12.43 -2.86
N PHE A 86 7.65 -11.41 -2.98
CA PHE A 86 9.01 -11.53 -3.50
C PHE A 86 10.02 -10.83 -2.56
N PRO A 87 10.35 -11.44 -1.42
CA PRO A 87 11.27 -10.85 -0.45
C PRO A 87 12.66 -10.56 -1.06
N GLY A 88 13.21 -9.39 -0.76
CA GLY A 88 14.52 -8.95 -1.25
C GLY A 88 14.50 -8.34 -2.66
N THR A 89 13.33 -8.14 -3.26
CA THR A 89 13.18 -7.42 -4.53
C THR A 89 13.26 -5.91 -4.35
N VAL A 90 13.69 -5.22 -5.40
CA VAL A 90 13.74 -3.75 -5.46
C VAL A 90 12.68 -3.27 -6.45
N TYR A 91 11.82 -2.35 -6.00
CA TYR A 91 10.79 -1.76 -6.83
C TYR A 91 11.39 -0.61 -7.65
N VAL A 92 11.73 -0.89 -8.91
CA VAL A 92 12.52 0.04 -9.76
C VAL A 92 11.66 1.15 -10.37
N SER A 93 10.47 0.82 -10.89
CA SER A 93 9.61 1.79 -11.55
C SER A 93 8.14 1.39 -11.49
N GLN A 94 7.25 2.39 -11.55
CA GLN A 94 5.81 2.21 -11.60
C GLN A 94 5.20 3.29 -12.49
N THR A 95 4.30 2.88 -13.40
CA THR A 95 3.45 3.80 -14.20
C THR A 95 2.00 3.63 -13.78
N LEU A 96 1.31 4.72 -13.49
CA LEU A 96 -0.09 4.69 -13.02
C LEU A 96 -0.99 5.53 -13.91
N ARG A 97 -2.20 5.04 -14.13
CA ARG A 97 -3.32 5.82 -14.69
C ARG A 97 -4.54 5.57 -13.80
N PHE A 98 -4.97 6.61 -13.08
CA PHE A 98 -6.16 6.55 -12.25
C PHE A 98 -7.40 6.68 -13.14
N ARG A 99 -8.07 5.56 -13.41
CA ARG A 99 -9.21 5.51 -14.34
C ARG A 99 -10.54 5.91 -13.71
N SER A 100 -10.68 5.65 -12.41
CA SER A 100 -11.88 5.95 -11.63
C SER A 100 -11.49 6.34 -10.20
N PRO A 101 -12.26 7.21 -9.52
CA PRO A 101 -12.03 7.52 -8.11
C PRO A 101 -12.34 6.30 -7.25
N ALA A 102 -11.50 6.05 -6.25
CA ALA A 102 -11.81 5.12 -5.17
C ALA A 102 -12.51 5.91 -4.06
N LEU A 103 -13.74 5.56 -3.72
CA LEU A 103 -14.53 6.29 -2.73
C LEU A 103 -14.49 5.56 -1.40
N PHE A 104 -14.71 6.30 -0.31
CA PHE A 104 -15.06 5.66 0.96
C PHE A 104 -16.33 4.82 0.77
N SER A 105 -16.21 3.52 1.00
CA SER A 105 -17.37 2.65 1.16
C SER A 105 -17.92 2.86 2.56
N THR A 106 -19.16 3.32 2.66
CA THR A 106 -19.94 3.12 3.87
C THR A 106 -20.20 1.61 4.01
N PRO A 107 -20.00 1.00 5.19
CA PRO A 107 -20.44 -0.38 5.42
C PRO A 107 -21.94 -0.54 5.19
#